data_AF-A0A9P6XVA5-F1
#
_entry.id   AF-A0A9P6XVA5-F1
#
_cell.length_a   1.000
_cell.length_b   1.000
_cell.length_c   1.000
_cell.angle_alpha   90.00
_cell.angle_beta   90.00
_cell.angle_gamma   90.00
#
_symmetry.space_group_name_H-M   'P 1'
#
loop_
_entity.id
_entity.type
_entity.pdbx_description
1 polymer ?
#
loop_
_entity_poly.entity_id
_entity_poly.type
_entity_poly.pdbx_seq_one_letter_code
_entity_poly.pdbx_strand_id
1 'polypeptide(L)'
;MTVPRKLGGLGLLNPFIQQSALQLRWLIPLLRHSHLSPEFWCSEELTSSIVLPLLADYLIHLVEISMRLPEPVALGSDFRLPFLFPSLRPLRSKDREHPLYLLYQAIDALPKDFSTVVINPETAMHIPIGSIINPIRNFPLRPSILKLPASSAYIIDSEFNFTRPRSNLEIVQSPRLVKMFLKAIRDGHLQLAPFFLRTCIAQSLAHLASPAYIPVLHHNIDVSRFIKACTLAPSGKDISSKEFRKLCRPPTPESPPSLSSTKWLSFWRFPIHLQARTVWYRVLHGKLATRSTLFKLLPELVDSPQCALCTLSAIEDTDHFLYDCPSKMLVWKEMWPTLFSSQFSAPLLKKALFKLEFPDSSLETEIPSAVGIASILLSIWRAHFNLVFNLQPFIPSTVVSLARSVLLTYSREHLLQSGGSPFPLPHFCL
;
A
#
# COMPACT_ATOMS: atom_id res chain seq x y z
N MET A 1 -3.79 -8.80 5.45
CA MET A 1 -5.08 -9.11 4.78
C MET A 1 -4.95 -9.26 3.27
N THR A 2 -4.18 -8.41 2.58
CA THR A 2 -4.12 -8.39 1.10
C THR A 2 -3.17 -9.41 0.45
N VAL A 3 -2.38 -10.09 1.28
CA VAL A 3 -1.46 -11.15 0.88
C VAL A 3 -2.25 -12.46 0.61
N PRO A 4 -1.76 -13.41 -0.22
CA PRO A 4 -2.41 -14.72 -0.37
C PRO A 4 -2.59 -15.50 0.94
N ARG A 5 -3.60 -16.39 0.98
CA ARG A 5 -3.87 -17.28 2.14
C ARG A 5 -2.69 -18.14 2.54
N LYS A 6 -1.90 -18.59 1.56
CA LYS A 6 -0.67 -19.35 1.74
C LYS A 6 0.44 -18.58 2.46
N LEU A 7 0.34 -17.26 2.58
CA LEU A 7 1.28 -16.40 3.32
C LEU A 7 0.56 -15.70 4.49
N GLY A 8 -0.58 -16.26 4.94
CA GLY A 8 -1.33 -15.71 6.08
C GLY A 8 -2.22 -14.52 5.80
N GLY A 9 -2.34 -14.05 4.55
CA GLY A 9 -3.35 -13.06 4.23
C GLY A 9 -4.73 -13.69 3.97
N LEU A 10 -5.71 -12.88 3.61
CA LEU A 10 -7.06 -13.34 3.26
C LEU A 10 -7.24 -13.45 1.74
N GLY A 11 -6.23 -13.06 0.96
CA GLY A 11 -6.33 -12.92 -0.50
C GLY A 11 -7.19 -11.74 -0.94
N LEU A 12 -7.50 -10.81 -0.03
CA LEU A 12 -8.33 -9.64 -0.34
C LEU A 12 -7.55 -8.66 -1.22
N LEU A 13 -8.27 -7.96 -2.09
CA LEU A 13 -7.67 -6.88 -2.88
C LEU A 13 -7.39 -5.70 -1.96
N ASN A 14 -6.24 -5.03 -2.16
CA ASN A 14 -6.02 -3.75 -1.50
C ASN A 14 -7.01 -2.74 -2.08
N PRO A 15 -7.92 -2.15 -1.28
CA PRO A 15 -8.98 -1.28 -1.80
C PRO A 15 -8.40 -0.03 -2.48
N PHE A 16 -7.30 0.53 -1.96
CA PHE A 16 -6.65 1.70 -2.57
C PHE A 16 -6.02 1.37 -3.92
N ILE A 17 -5.28 0.26 -4.00
CA ILE A 17 -4.67 -0.17 -5.28
C ILE A 17 -5.75 -0.57 -6.29
N GLN A 18 -6.83 -1.20 -5.83
CA GLN A 18 -7.97 -1.54 -6.68
C GLN A 18 -8.66 -0.27 -7.19
N GLN A 19 -8.86 0.73 -6.34
CA GLN A 19 -9.41 2.02 -6.75
C GLN A 19 -8.52 2.68 -7.81
N SER A 20 -7.21 2.81 -7.55
CA SER A 20 -6.26 3.35 -8.52
C SER A 20 -6.26 2.58 -9.86
N ALA A 21 -6.38 1.25 -9.82
CA ALA A 21 -6.45 0.44 -11.04
C ALA A 21 -7.72 0.72 -11.87
N LEU A 22 -8.86 1.01 -11.21
CA LEU A 22 -10.10 1.39 -11.89
C LEU A 22 -10.00 2.77 -12.51
N GLN A 23 -9.37 3.72 -11.80
CA GLN A 23 -9.15 5.08 -12.30
C GLN A 23 -8.23 5.10 -13.52
N LEU A 24 -7.17 4.28 -13.52
CA LEU A 24 -6.25 4.21 -14.65
C LEU A 24 -6.96 3.77 -15.95
N ARG A 25 -7.98 2.92 -15.89
CA ARG A 25 -8.75 2.48 -17.07
C ARG A 25 -9.40 3.64 -17.81
N TRP A 26 -9.89 4.65 -17.09
CA TRP A 26 -10.49 5.85 -17.68
C TRP A 26 -9.44 6.83 -18.21
N LEU A 27 -8.25 6.78 -17.62
CA LEU A 27 -7.17 7.71 -17.95
C LEU A 27 -6.33 7.23 -19.16
N ILE A 28 -6.16 5.92 -19.34
CA ILE A 28 -5.33 5.35 -20.42
C ILE A 28 -5.71 5.87 -21.81
N PRO A 29 -6.99 5.91 -22.24
CA PRO A 29 -7.37 6.45 -23.55
C PRO A 29 -6.86 7.88 -23.76
N LEU A 30 -6.92 8.71 -22.71
CA LEU A 30 -6.46 10.10 -22.77
C LEU A 30 -4.93 10.22 -22.83
N LEU A 31 -4.20 9.31 -22.17
CA LEU A 31 -2.73 9.38 -22.10
C LEU A 31 -2.03 8.83 -23.34
N ARG A 32 -2.69 7.94 -24.10
CA ARG A 32 -2.12 7.23 -25.27
C ARG A 32 -1.77 8.15 -26.43
N HIS A 33 -2.60 9.17 -26.66
CA HIS A 33 -2.43 10.03 -27.82
C HIS A 33 -1.26 10.98 -27.62
N SER A 34 -0.40 11.06 -28.63
CA SER A 34 0.88 11.75 -28.52
C SER A 34 0.78 13.26 -28.53
N HIS A 35 -0.26 13.80 -29.15
CA HIS A 35 -0.48 15.23 -29.29
C HIS A 35 -1.97 15.55 -29.31
N LEU A 36 -2.34 16.74 -28.84
CA LEU A 36 -3.65 17.36 -29.06
C LEU A 36 -3.78 17.81 -30.54
N SER A 37 -3.78 16.85 -31.47
CA SER A 37 -4.05 17.12 -32.88
C SER A 37 -5.55 17.08 -33.15
N PRO A 38 -6.05 17.61 -34.29
CA PRO A 38 -7.42 17.37 -34.71
C PRO A 38 -7.80 15.86 -34.75
N GLU A 39 -6.81 15.01 -35.03
CA GLU A 39 -6.96 13.55 -35.05
C GLU A 39 -7.21 12.95 -33.66
N PHE A 40 -6.75 13.60 -32.58
CA PHE A 40 -7.05 13.21 -31.19
C PHE A 40 -8.57 13.25 -30.94
N TRP A 41 -9.22 14.34 -31.33
CA TRP A 41 -10.66 14.54 -31.12
C TRP A 41 -11.51 13.64 -32.01
N CYS A 42 -10.97 13.24 -33.17
CA CYS A 42 -11.62 12.33 -34.11
C CYS A 42 -11.28 10.85 -33.87
N SER A 43 -10.54 10.51 -32.80
CA SER A 43 -10.16 9.11 -32.55
C SER A 43 -11.40 8.26 -32.23
N GLU A 44 -11.43 7.01 -32.69
CA GLU A 44 -12.52 6.07 -32.40
C GLU A 44 -12.73 5.88 -30.88
N GLU A 45 -11.64 5.94 -30.13
CA GLU A 45 -11.62 5.78 -28.67
C GLU A 45 -12.26 6.98 -27.94
N LEU A 46 -12.04 8.21 -28.41
CA LEU A 46 -12.71 9.39 -27.85
C LEU A 46 -14.15 9.51 -28.34
N THR A 47 -14.42 9.28 -29.63
CA THR A 47 -15.74 9.45 -30.23
C THR A 47 -16.76 8.40 -29.78
N SER A 48 -16.29 7.22 -29.34
CA SER A 48 -17.15 6.19 -28.73
C SER A 48 -17.58 6.50 -27.29
N SER A 49 -17.15 7.62 -26.70
CA SER A 49 -17.49 8.04 -25.34
C SER A 49 -17.95 9.49 -25.27
N ILE A 50 -19.04 9.76 -24.56
CA ILE A 50 -19.43 11.14 -24.25
C ILE A 50 -18.57 11.79 -23.15
N VAL A 51 -17.93 10.97 -22.30
CA VAL A 51 -17.22 11.45 -21.11
C VAL A 51 -15.76 11.80 -21.42
N LEU A 52 -15.08 11.01 -22.27
CA LEU A 52 -13.65 11.20 -22.54
C LEU A 52 -13.33 12.57 -23.18
N PRO A 53 -14.08 13.06 -24.18
CA PRO A 53 -13.84 14.39 -24.75
C PRO A 53 -14.02 15.51 -23.74
N LEU A 54 -15.08 15.45 -22.90
CA LEU A 54 -15.32 16.44 -21.85
C LEU A 54 -14.22 16.45 -20.79
N LEU A 55 -13.73 15.27 -20.42
CA LEU A 55 -12.62 15.15 -19.48
C LEU A 55 -11.32 15.70 -20.09
N ALA A 56 -11.06 15.46 -21.38
CA ALA A 56 -9.91 16.03 -22.08
C ALA A 56 -9.98 17.57 -22.11
N ASP A 57 -11.14 18.13 -22.46
CA ASP A 57 -11.37 19.58 -22.48
C ASP A 57 -11.15 20.21 -21.10
N TYR A 58 -11.70 19.58 -20.05
CA TYR A 58 -11.48 20.01 -18.67
C TYR A 58 -10.00 19.97 -18.25
N LEU A 59 -9.25 18.93 -18.66
CA LEU A 59 -7.82 18.82 -18.38
C LEU A 59 -7.01 19.92 -19.08
N ILE A 60 -7.33 20.23 -20.33
CA ILE A 60 -6.71 21.33 -21.09
C ILE A 60 -6.97 22.65 -20.37
N HIS A 61 -8.23 22.92 -20.02
CA HIS A 61 -8.63 24.15 -19.33
C HIS A 61 -7.89 24.35 -18.00
N LEU A 62 -7.69 23.29 -17.22
CA LEU A 62 -6.95 23.36 -15.96
C LEU A 62 -5.47 23.71 -16.14
N VAL A 63 -4.84 23.23 -17.21
CA VAL A 63 -3.45 23.59 -17.54
C VAL A 63 -3.36 25.05 -17.96
N GLU A 64 -4.30 25.52 -18.78
CA GLU A 64 -4.36 26.94 -19.18
C GLU A 64 -4.52 27.88 -17.99
N ILE A 65 -5.39 27.55 -17.02
CA ILE A 65 -5.57 28.35 -15.80
C ILE A 65 -4.29 28.36 -14.96
N SER A 66 -3.62 27.22 -14.84
CA SER A 66 -2.44 27.07 -13.99
C SER A 66 -1.21 27.82 -14.50
N MET A 67 -1.16 28.10 -15.82
CA MET A 67 -0.03 28.79 -16.48
C MET A 67 -0.21 30.31 -16.61
N ARG A 68 -1.35 30.90 -16.20
CA ARG A 68 -1.68 32.34 -16.37
C ARG A 68 -0.95 33.35 -15.45
N LEU A 69 0.27 33.07 -14.98
CA LEU A 69 1.11 34.06 -14.27
C LEU A 69 2.55 34.11 -14.79
N PRO A 70 3.09 35.29 -15.14
CA PRO A 70 2.68 36.20 -16.21
C PRO A 70 3.60 35.99 -17.42
N GLU A 71 3.32 35.01 -18.27
CA GLU A 71 3.82 34.96 -19.65
C GLU A 71 2.91 33.98 -20.42
N PRO A 72 2.50 34.29 -21.65
CA PRO A 72 1.62 33.43 -22.42
C PRO A 72 2.44 32.24 -22.95
N VAL A 73 2.61 31.20 -22.14
CA VAL A 73 2.99 29.91 -22.71
C VAL A 73 1.76 29.42 -23.46
N ALA A 74 1.93 29.36 -24.79
CA ALA A 74 0.91 29.02 -25.76
C ALA A 74 0.13 27.75 -25.38
N LEU A 75 -1.04 27.62 -26.01
CA LEU A 75 -1.95 26.46 -26.08
C LEU A 75 -1.29 25.07 -26.35
N GLY A 76 0.05 24.94 -26.32
CA GLY A 76 0.84 23.75 -26.60
C GLY A 76 1.40 23.02 -25.38
N SER A 77 1.10 23.42 -24.15
CA SER A 77 1.52 22.65 -22.97
C SER A 77 0.69 21.37 -22.84
N ASP A 78 1.35 20.24 -22.98
CA ASP A 78 0.77 18.90 -22.89
C ASP A 78 0.04 18.68 -21.55
N PHE A 79 -1.28 18.45 -21.59
CA PHE A 79 -2.12 18.27 -20.39
C PHE A 79 -1.72 17.06 -19.53
N ARG A 80 -0.87 16.18 -20.06
CA ARG A 80 -0.35 14.99 -19.37
C ARG A 80 0.78 15.34 -18.38
N LEU A 81 1.38 16.54 -18.48
CA LEU A 81 2.47 17.00 -17.61
C LEU A 81 2.14 16.94 -16.11
N PRO A 82 0.99 17.45 -15.61
CA PRO A 82 0.64 17.39 -14.18
C PRO A 82 0.41 15.97 -13.64
N PHE A 83 0.13 14.99 -14.49
CA PHE A 83 0.03 13.59 -14.08
C PHE A 83 1.42 13.02 -13.74
N LEU A 84 2.40 13.32 -14.58
CA LEU A 84 3.78 12.85 -14.42
C LEU A 84 4.51 13.58 -13.29
N PHE A 85 4.37 14.91 -13.23
CA PHE A 85 5.12 15.80 -12.35
C PHE A 85 4.18 16.50 -11.34
N PRO A 86 4.10 16.02 -10.09
CA PRO A 86 3.14 16.53 -9.10
C PRO A 86 3.27 18.01 -8.75
N SER A 87 4.44 18.62 -8.97
CA SER A 87 4.67 20.06 -8.75
C SER A 87 3.95 20.96 -9.74
N LEU A 88 3.51 20.43 -10.88
CA LEU A 88 2.72 21.15 -11.90
C LEU A 88 1.22 21.12 -11.63
N ARG A 89 0.77 20.40 -10.59
CA ARG A 89 -0.66 20.29 -10.31
C ARG A 89 -1.20 21.58 -9.66
N PRO A 90 -2.47 21.94 -9.92
CA PRO A 90 -3.12 23.08 -9.27
C PRO A 90 -3.03 23.01 -7.74
N LEU A 91 -2.96 24.16 -7.05
CA LEU A 91 -2.79 24.20 -5.58
C LEU A 91 -3.82 23.37 -4.80
N ARG A 92 -5.05 23.25 -5.31
CA ARG A 92 -6.14 22.48 -4.68
C ARG A 92 -6.17 21.00 -5.07
N SER A 93 -5.27 20.53 -5.93
CA SER A 93 -5.28 19.13 -6.41
C SER A 93 -4.89 18.11 -5.35
N LYS A 94 -4.34 18.56 -4.22
CA LYS A 94 -4.02 17.71 -3.06
C LYS A 94 -5.24 17.47 -2.17
N ASP A 95 -6.29 18.26 -2.36
CA ASP A 95 -7.56 18.08 -1.69
C ASP A 95 -8.23 16.80 -2.20
N ARG A 96 -8.80 16.02 -1.27
CA ARG A 96 -9.56 14.81 -1.61
C ARG A 96 -10.83 15.13 -2.38
N GLU A 97 -11.32 16.37 -2.27
CA GLU A 97 -12.49 16.87 -2.98
C GLU A 97 -12.19 17.26 -4.43
N HIS A 98 -10.91 17.33 -4.82
CA HIS A 98 -10.56 17.70 -6.18
C HIS A 98 -10.97 16.59 -7.17
N PRO A 99 -11.66 16.92 -8.29
CA PRO A 99 -12.21 15.91 -9.20
C PRO A 99 -11.14 14.99 -9.82
N LEU A 100 -9.92 15.50 -10.00
CA LEU A 100 -8.79 14.73 -10.52
C LEU A 100 -7.94 14.03 -9.45
N TYR A 101 -8.26 14.17 -8.16
CA TYR A 101 -7.47 13.61 -7.06
C TYR A 101 -7.18 12.11 -7.25
N LEU A 102 -8.24 11.35 -7.55
CA LEU A 102 -8.14 9.90 -7.75
C LEU A 102 -7.38 9.51 -9.02
N LEU A 103 -7.46 10.34 -10.07
CA LEU A 103 -6.71 10.13 -11.31
C LEU A 103 -5.21 10.41 -11.10
N TYR A 104 -4.87 11.47 -10.37
CA TYR A 104 -3.48 11.74 -9.98
C TYR A 104 -2.92 10.64 -9.08
N GLN A 105 -3.69 10.18 -8.10
CA GLN A 105 -3.30 9.09 -7.21
C GLN A 105 -3.03 7.79 -7.98
N ALA A 106 -3.77 7.53 -9.06
CA ALA A 106 -3.58 6.35 -9.89
C ALA A 106 -2.22 6.36 -10.60
N ILE A 107 -1.80 7.49 -11.16
CA ILE A 107 -0.49 7.64 -11.82
C ILE A 107 0.65 7.67 -10.80
N ASP A 108 0.46 8.28 -9.65
CA ASP A 108 1.49 8.32 -8.61
C ASP A 108 1.78 6.97 -7.96
N ALA A 109 0.82 6.05 -7.99
CA ALA A 109 1.02 4.69 -7.50
C ALA A 109 1.93 3.85 -8.41
N LEU A 110 2.10 4.25 -9.68
CA LEU A 110 2.96 3.54 -10.62
C LEU A 110 4.43 3.81 -10.33
N PRO A 111 5.31 2.80 -10.46
CA PRO A 111 6.75 3.01 -10.40
C PRO A 111 7.19 3.90 -11.57
N LYS A 112 7.97 4.95 -11.28
CA LYS A 112 8.48 5.90 -12.29
C LYS A 112 9.98 5.68 -12.47
N ASP A 113 10.36 5.08 -13.59
CA ASP A 113 11.76 5.02 -14.03
C ASP A 113 11.91 5.72 -15.38
N PHE A 114 12.63 6.84 -15.37
CA PHE A 114 12.86 7.67 -16.56
C PHE A 114 14.32 7.62 -17.03
N SER A 115 15.12 6.68 -16.52
CA SER A 115 16.54 6.55 -16.87
C SER A 115 16.78 6.37 -18.37
N THR A 116 15.87 5.68 -19.07
CA THR A 116 15.97 5.39 -20.52
C THR A 116 15.18 6.37 -21.41
N VAL A 117 14.40 7.29 -20.81
CA VAL A 117 13.55 8.22 -21.58
C VAL A 117 14.41 9.25 -22.31
N VAL A 118 14.12 9.46 -23.59
CA VAL A 118 14.73 10.50 -24.42
C VAL A 118 13.67 11.54 -24.75
N ILE A 119 13.97 12.83 -24.60
CA ILE A 119 13.06 13.94 -24.91
C ILE A 119 13.76 15.00 -25.77
N ASN A 120 12.98 15.87 -26.40
CA ASN A 120 13.50 17.06 -27.07
C ASN A 120 13.72 18.23 -26.07
N PRO A 121 14.52 19.25 -26.44
CA PRO A 121 14.74 20.44 -25.64
C PRO A 121 13.45 21.18 -25.24
N GLU A 122 12.46 21.25 -26.13
CA GLU A 122 11.19 21.97 -25.91
C GLU A 122 10.37 21.36 -24.78
N THR A 123 10.24 20.03 -24.77
CA THR A 123 9.60 19.31 -23.66
C THR A 123 10.37 19.52 -22.37
N ALA A 124 11.70 19.48 -22.43
CA ALA A 124 12.56 19.63 -21.26
C ALA A 124 12.35 20.96 -20.53
N MET A 125 12.14 22.05 -21.28
CA MET A 125 11.91 23.40 -20.73
C MET A 125 10.65 23.51 -19.87
N HIS A 126 9.67 22.63 -20.07
CA HIS A 126 8.40 22.62 -19.32
C HIS A 126 8.45 21.73 -18.07
N ILE A 127 9.52 20.95 -17.87
CA ILE A 127 9.66 20.08 -16.71
C ILE A 127 10.14 20.89 -15.50
N PRO A 128 9.57 20.69 -14.30
CA PRO A 128 10.02 21.36 -13.08
C PRO A 128 11.47 21.00 -12.72
N ILE A 129 12.21 21.97 -12.18
CA ILE A 129 13.60 21.79 -11.72
C ILE A 129 13.71 20.62 -10.74
N GLY A 130 12.72 20.44 -9.85
CA GLY A 130 12.73 19.34 -8.88
C GLY A 130 12.61 17.94 -9.50
N SER A 131 12.16 17.84 -10.76
CA SER A 131 12.01 16.57 -11.47
C SER A 131 13.19 16.25 -12.39
N ILE A 132 14.02 17.24 -12.74
CA ILE A 132 15.21 17.06 -13.59
C ILE A 132 16.50 16.82 -12.79
N ILE A 133 16.40 16.64 -11.47
CA ILE A 133 17.55 16.44 -10.58
C ILE A 133 17.53 15.10 -9.88
N ASN A 134 18.71 14.53 -9.69
CA ASN A 134 19.00 13.43 -8.78
C ASN A 134 19.91 13.99 -7.66
N PRO A 135 19.41 14.15 -6.42
CA PRO A 135 20.23 14.63 -5.32
C PRO A 135 21.28 13.58 -4.95
N ILE A 136 22.56 13.92 -5.10
CA ILE A 136 23.68 13.00 -4.82
C ILE A 136 23.95 12.93 -3.31
N ARG A 137 23.53 13.96 -2.57
CA ARG A 137 23.68 14.16 -1.12
C ARG A 137 22.49 15.01 -0.65
N ASN A 138 22.17 15.04 0.64
CA ASN A 138 21.07 15.85 1.24
C ASN A 138 21.33 17.37 1.12
N PHE A 139 21.60 17.87 -0.08
CA PHE A 139 21.81 19.27 -0.38
C PHE A 139 20.47 19.98 -0.27
N PRO A 140 20.32 20.94 0.67
CA PRO A 140 19.05 21.58 0.91
C PRO A 140 18.73 22.55 -0.23
N LEU A 141 17.83 22.16 -1.12
CA LEU A 141 17.20 23.09 -2.06
C LEU A 141 15.94 23.68 -1.45
N ARG A 142 15.75 25.00 -1.64
CA ARG A 142 14.53 25.67 -1.19
C ARG A 142 13.33 25.11 -1.96
N PRO A 143 12.20 24.77 -1.31
CA PRO A 143 11.04 24.19 -1.99
C PRO A 143 10.49 25.02 -3.16
N SER A 144 10.68 26.34 -3.12
CA SER A 144 10.27 27.25 -4.19
C SER A 144 10.99 26.99 -5.52
N ILE A 145 12.27 26.61 -5.48
CA ILE A 145 13.05 26.39 -6.71
C ILE A 145 12.62 25.11 -7.43
N LEU A 146 12.19 24.09 -6.68
CA LEU A 146 11.82 22.79 -7.22
C LEU A 146 10.57 22.86 -8.10
N LYS A 147 9.76 23.92 -7.93
CA LYS A 147 8.55 24.19 -8.70
C LYS A 147 8.79 25.04 -9.94
N LEU A 148 9.94 25.71 -10.05
CA LEU A 148 10.26 26.50 -11.23
C LEU A 148 10.46 25.59 -12.44
N PRO A 149 10.04 26.00 -13.64
CA PRO A 149 10.33 25.25 -14.86
C PRO A 149 11.83 25.26 -15.17
N ALA A 150 12.30 24.26 -15.92
CA ALA A 150 13.68 24.21 -16.37
C ALA A 150 14.07 25.44 -17.21
N SER A 151 13.11 26.03 -17.93
CA SER A 151 13.29 27.29 -18.68
C SER A 151 13.75 28.48 -17.83
N SER A 152 13.52 28.46 -16.52
CA SER A 152 14.05 29.49 -15.60
C SER A 152 15.58 29.44 -15.49
N ALA A 153 16.19 28.26 -15.68
CA ALA A 153 17.62 28.02 -15.49
C ALA A 153 18.38 27.69 -16.79
N TYR A 154 17.67 27.16 -17.79
CA TYR A 154 18.21 26.74 -19.08
C TYR A 154 17.53 27.48 -20.23
N ILE A 155 18.21 27.51 -21.37
CA ILE A 155 17.71 28.05 -22.64
C ILE A 155 18.11 27.11 -23.77
N ILE A 156 17.30 27.07 -24.83
CA ILE A 156 17.59 26.29 -26.03
C ILE A 156 18.53 27.10 -26.90
N ASP A 157 19.64 26.49 -27.31
CA ASP A 157 20.55 27.08 -28.28
C ASP A 157 19.94 27.01 -29.69
N SER A 158 19.82 28.15 -30.36
CA SER A 158 19.16 28.25 -31.66
C SER A 158 19.93 27.60 -32.82
N GLU A 159 21.24 27.43 -32.68
CA GLU A 159 22.10 26.93 -33.75
C GLU A 159 22.15 25.39 -33.76
N PHE A 160 22.26 24.79 -32.56
CA PHE A 160 22.48 23.34 -32.43
C PHE A 160 21.33 22.60 -31.72
N ASN A 161 20.27 23.31 -31.34
CA ASN A 161 19.06 22.78 -30.70
C ASN A 161 19.36 21.83 -29.52
N PHE A 162 20.23 22.28 -28.61
CA PHE A 162 20.49 21.64 -27.32
C PHE A 162 20.22 22.64 -26.19
N THR A 163 20.02 22.12 -24.98
CA THR A 163 19.78 22.94 -23.79
C THR A 163 21.11 23.35 -23.16
N ARG A 164 21.27 24.64 -22.91
CA ARG A 164 22.43 25.20 -22.20
C ARG A 164 21.99 25.98 -20.97
N PRO A 165 22.81 26.04 -19.91
CA PRO A 165 22.55 26.93 -18.78
C PRO A 165 22.44 28.39 -19.24
N ARG A 166 21.50 29.13 -18.67
CA ARG A 166 21.43 30.58 -18.86
C ARG A 166 22.65 31.27 -18.23
N SER A 167 23.16 32.28 -18.91
CA SER A 167 24.16 33.20 -18.39
C SER A 167 23.58 34.09 -17.30
N ASN A 168 24.44 34.74 -16.51
CA ASN A 168 24.01 35.61 -15.42
C ASN A 168 23.09 36.77 -15.85
N LEU A 169 23.16 37.17 -17.12
CA LEU A 169 22.34 38.24 -17.73
C LEU A 169 21.01 37.70 -18.27
N GLU A 170 20.97 36.44 -18.70
CA GLU A 170 19.78 35.78 -19.24
C GLU A 170 18.81 35.28 -18.15
N ILE A 171 19.23 35.29 -16.87
CA ILE A 171 18.41 34.85 -15.74
C ILE A 171 17.52 36.00 -15.25
N VAL A 172 16.24 35.94 -15.61
CA VAL A 172 15.23 36.93 -15.24
C VAL A 172 14.46 36.49 -13.98
N GLN A 173 13.98 35.25 -13.96
CA GLN A 173 13.11 34.74 -12.90
C GLN A 173 13.91 34.22 -11.69
N SER A 174 13.58 34.69 -10.49
CA SER A 174 14.18 34.21 -9.23
C SER A 174 15.72 34.10 -9.26
N PRO A 175 16.46 35.17 -9.64
CA PRO A 175 17.87 35.07 -10.03
C PRO A 175 18.77 34.51 -8.93
N ARG A 176 18.49 34.81 -7.66
CA ARG A 176 19.25 34.26 -6.53
C ARG A 176 19.12 32.73 -6.44
N LEU A 177 17.89 32.22 -6.61
CA LEU A 177 17.60 30.79 -6.51
C LEU A 177 18.22 30.04 -7.70
N VAL A 178 18.00 30.55 -8.91
CA VAL A 178 18.52 29.93 -10.14
C VAL A 178 20.05 29.91 -10.16
N LYS A 179 20.70 31.02 -9.78
CA LYS A 179 22.17 31.07 -9.69
C LYS A 179 22.74 30.09 -8.66
N MET A 180 22.09 29.97 -7.49
CA MET A 180 22.47 28.98 -6.47
C MET A 180 22.34 27.55 -7.01
N PHE A 181 21.28 27.24 -7.74
CA PHE A 181 21.08 25.93 -8.36
C PHE A 181 22.12 25.61 -9.44
N LEU A 182 22.35 26.53 -10.38
CA LEU A 182 23.36 26.34 -11.42
C LEU A 182 24.77 26.21 -10.84
N LYS A 183 25.06 26.92 -9.74
CA LYS A 183 26.29 26.75 -8.97
C LYS A 183 26.37 25.34 -8.35
N ALA A 184 25.30 24.87 -7.71
CA ALA A 184 25.26 23.54 -7.11
C ALA A 184 25.42 22.39 -8.14
N ILE A 185 24.92 22.57 -9.37
CA ILE A 185 25.18 21.64 -10.48
C ILE A 185 26.66 21.65 -10.89
N ARG A 186 27.24 22.85 -11.05
CA ARG A 186 28.64 23.04 -11.45
C ARG A 186 29.63 22.47 -10.41
N ASP A 187 29.33 22.68 -9.13
CA ASP A 187 30.13 22.22 -8.00
C ASP A 187 29.92 20.72 -7.72
N GLY A 188 29.08 20.03 -8.49
CA GLY A 188 28.83 18.58 -8.36
C GLY A 188 27.99 18.21 -7.13
N HIS A 189 27.29 19.15 -6.50
CA HIS A 189 26.37 18.88 -5.40
C HIS A 189 25.03 18.29 -5.88
N LEU A 190 24.68 18.54 -7.14
CA LEU A 190 23.46 18.04 -7.79
C LEU A 190 23.81 17.38 -9.12
N GLN A 191 23.11 16.30 -9.47
CA GLN A 191 23.19 15.67 -10.79
C GLN A 191 21.89 15.91 -11.55
N LEU A 192 22.00 16.15 -12.85
CA LEU A 192 20.83 16.18 -13.72
C LEU A 192 20.35 14.75 -13.98
N ALA A 193 19.03 14.58 -14.09
CA ALA A 193 18.44 13.31 -14.47
C ALA A 193 18.89 12.93 -15.89
N PRO A 194 19.10 11.63 -16.18
CA PRO A 194 19.62 11.19 -17.49
C PRO A 194 18.81 11.71 -18.69
N PHE A 195 17.48 11.71 -18.60
CA PHE A 195 16.62 12.20 -19.68
C PHE A 195 16.82 13.70 -19.97
N PHE A 196 17.15 14.52 -18.97
CA PHE A 196 17.39 15.95 -19.14
C PHE A 196 18.81 16.19 -19.64
N LEU A 197 19.80 15.45 -19.12
CA LEU A 197 21.19 15.55 -19.55
C LEU A 197 21.36 15.30 -21.06
N ARG A 198 20.59 14.35 -21.62
CA ARG A 198 20.55 14.08 -23.07
C ARG A 198 20.15 15.30 -23.90
N THR A 199 19.39 16.23 -23.33
CA THR A 199 19.00 17.46 -24.04
C THR A 199 20.13 18.48 -24.08
N CYS A 200 21.13 18.36 -23.20
CA CYS A 200 22.30 19.22 -23.15
C CYS A 200 23.39 18.83 -24.17
N ILE A 201 23.19 17.72 -24.90
CA ILE A 201 24.12 17.22 -25.91
C ILE A 201 23.55 17.60 -27.28
N ALA A 202 24.37 18.22 -28.13
CA ALA A 202 23.98 18.53 -29.51
C ALA A 202 23.50 17.27 -30.23
N GLN A 203 22.41 17.39 -31.00
CA GLN A 203 21.75 16.24 -31.62
C GLN A 203 22.71 15.44 -32.53
N SER A 204 23.63 16.12 -33.22
CA SER A 204 24.68 15.51 -34.04
C SER A 204 25.63 14.61 -33.25
N LEU A 205 25.79 14.84 -31.95
CA LEU A 205 26.69 14.11 -31.05
C LEU A 205 25.97 13.04 -30.22
N ALA A 206 24.66 12.83 -30.39
CA ALA A 206 23.88 11.88 -29.59
C ALA A 206 24.41 10.42 -29.68
N HIS A 207 25.04 10.06 -30.80
CA HIS A 207 25.68 8.76 -31.00
C HIS A 207 26.95 8.54 -30.17
N LEU A 208 27.59 9.62 -29.70
CA LEU A 208 28.79 9.58 -28.84
C LEU A 208 28.44 9.59 -27.35
N ALA A 209 27.17 9.81 -27.00
CA ALA A 209 26.74 9.77 -25.61
C ALA A 209 26.85 8.35 -25.03
N SER A 210 26.90 8.24 -23.70
CA SER A 210 26.92 6.95 -23.00
C SER A 210 25.72 6.83 -22.06
N PRO A 211 24.73 5.95 -22.35
CA PRO A 211 24.57 5.19 -23.59
C PRO A 211 24.18 6.08 -24.78
N ALA A 212 24.54 5.66 -25.99
CA ALA A 212 24.12 6.33 -27.22
C ALA A 212 22.59 6.29 -27.34
N TYR A 213 22.01 7.32 -27.95
CA TYR A 213 20.55 7.41 -28.10
C TYR A 213 20.16 8.10 -29.42
N ILE A 214 18.90 7.90 -29.81
CA ILE A 214 18.31 8.54 -31.00
C ILE A 214 17.62 9.83 -30.55
N PRO A 215 18.04 11.02 -31.01
CA PRO A 215 17.43 12.28 -30.63
C PRO A 215 16.02 12.42 -31.20
N VAL A 216 15.19 13.20 -30.52
CA VAL A 216 13.83 13.53 -30.97
C VAL A 216 13.91 14.76 -31.88
N LEU A 217 13.51 14.61 -33.14
CA LEU A 217 13.72 15.64 -34.17
C LEU A 217 12.59 16.68 -34.28
N HIS A 218 11.38 16.36 -33.80
CA HIS A 218 10.29 17.33 -33.80
C HIS A 218 10.43 18.32 -32.64
N HIS A 219 9.91 19.53 -32.82
CA HIS A 219 9.92 20.59 -31.80
C HIS A 219 8.65 20.62 -30.94
N ASN A 220 7.69 19.75 -31.21
CA ASN A 220 6.46 19.67 -30.43
C ASN A 220 6.74 19.22 -28.99
N ILE A 221 6.07 19.81 -28.01
CA ILE A 221 6.08 19.34 -26.62
C ILE A 221 5.38 17.99 -26.58
N ASP A 222 6.08 16.94 -26.15
CA ASP A 222 5.59 15.56 -26.15
C ASP A 222 6.09 14.78 -24.93
N VAL A 223 5.17 14.43 -24.02
CA VAL A 223 5.50 13.57 -22.87
C VAL A 223 5.13 12.10 -23.08
N SER A 224 4.78 11.69 -24.29
CA SER A 224 4.41 10.29 -24.60
C SER A 224 5.46 9.30 -24.15
N ARG A 225 6.75 9.61 -24.28
CA ARG A 225 7.83 8.70 -23.86
C ARG A 225 7.88 8.51 -22.34
N PHE A 226 7.54 9.53 -21.55
CA PHE A 226 7.38 9.40 -20.10
C PHE A 226 6.15 8.56 -19.75
N ILE A 227 5.03 8.80 -20.42
CA ILE A 227 3.81 8.01 -20.23
C ILE A 227 4.09 6.54 -20.55
N LYS A 228 4.72 6.25 -21.70
CA LYS A 228 5.12 4.89 -22.08
C LYS A 228 6.00 4.23 -21.01
N ALA A 229 6.94 4.97 -20.42
CA ALA A 229 7.76 4.45 -19.32
C ALA A 229 6.97 4.17 -18.03
N CYS A 230 5.86 4.88 -17.78
CA CYS A 230 4.99 4.65 -16.62
C CYS A 230 3.92 3.57 -16.86
N THR A 231 3.35 3.52 -18.08
CA THR A 231 2.05 2.90 -18.35
C THR A 231 2.10 1.71 -19.30
N LEU A 232 3.24 1.35 -19.87
CA LEU A 232 3.33 0.20 -20.78
C LEU A 232 4.02 -1.00 -20.12
N ALA A 233 3.32 -2.13 -20.15
CA ALA A 233 3.97 -3.43 -20.05
C ALA A 233 4.94 -3.60 -21.24
N PRO A 234 6.01 -4.41 -21.11
CA PRO A 234 7.01 -4.63 -22.16
C PRO A 234 6.44 -5.07 -23.53
N SER A 235 5.17 -5.53 -23.58
CA SER A 235 4.52 -6.05 -24.79
C SER A 235 3.70 -5.02 -25.59
N GLY A 236 3.73 -3.73 -25.24
CA GLY A 236 2.97 -2.69 -25.95
C GLY A 236 1.45 -2.77 -25.78
N LYS A 237 0.95 -3.55 -24.81
CA LYS A 237 -0.46 -3.62 -24.41
C LYS A 237 -0.69 -2.77 -23.15
N ASP A 238 -1.92 -2.29 -22.99
CA ASP A 238 -2.33 -1.60 -21.76
C ASP A 238 -2.11 -2.46 -20.52
N ILE A 239 -1.71 -1.80 -19.44
CA ILE A 239 -1.63 -2.43 -18.12
C ILE A 239 -3.04 -2.87 -17.71
N SER A 240 -3.23 -4.19 -17.57
CA SER A 240 -4.43 -4.74 -16.96
C SER A 240 -4.50 -4.38 -15.48
N SER A 241 -5.70 -4.38 -14.87
CA SER A 241 -5.82 -4.18 -13.42
C SER A 241 -5.04 -5.21 -12.60
N LYS A 242 -4.76 -6.41 -13.17
CA LYS A 242 -3.91 -7.43 -12.54
C LYS A 242 -2.44 -7.02 -12.54
N GLU A 243 -1.93 -6.51 -13.66
CA GLU A 243 -0.55 -6.01 -13.77
C GLU A 243 -0.34 -4.74 -12.96
N PHE A 244 -1.29 -3.79 -13.00
CA PHE A 244 -1.25 -2.59 -12.17
C PHE A 244 -1.07 -2.95 -10.71
N ARG A 245 -1.91 -3.88 -10.21
CA ARG A 245 -1.83 -4.36 -8.83
C ARG A 245 -0.54 -5.11 -8.54
N LYS A 246 0.15 -5.67 -9.52
CA LYS A 246 1.45 -6.34 -9.34
C LYS A 246 2.57 -5.29 -9.21
N LEU A 247 2.55 -4.26 -10.05
CA LEU A 247 3.51 -3.16 -10.05
C LEU A 247 3.42 -2.32 -8.77
N CYS A 248 2.20 -2.05 -8.29
CA CYS A 248 1.97 -1.22 -7.11
C CYS A 248 2.07 -1.99 -5.78
N ARG A 249 2.51 -3.26 -5.77
CA ARG A 249 2.70 -3.97 -4.51
C ARG A 249 3.84 -3.29 -3.75
N PRO A 250 3.65 -2.92 -2.48
CA PRO A 250 4.77 -2.49 -1.68
C PRO A 250 5.81 -3.64 -1.66
N PRO A 251 7.11 -3.33 -1.70
CA PRO A 251 8.14 -4.33 -1.45
C PRO A 251 7.80 -5.01 -0.13
N THR A 252 7.73 -6.34 -0.15
CA THR A 252 7.36 -7.13 1.03
C THR A 252 8.29 -6.73 2.17
N PRO A 253 7.78 -6.22 3.32
CA PRO A 253 8.66 -5.92 4.42
C PRO A 253 9.40 -7.19 4.83
N GLU A 254 10.73 -7.08 4.90
CA GLU A 254 11.65 -8.11 5.40
C GLU A 254 11.40 -8.33 6.89
N SER A 255 10.34 -9.06 7.24
CA SER A 255 10.18 -9.64 8.56
C SER A 255 10.10 -11.17 8.40
N PRO A 256 11.01 -11.95 9.01
CA PRO A 256 10.99 -13.41 8.94
C PRO A 256 9.66 -13.97 9.50
N PRO A 257 9.27 -15.19 9.11
CA PRO A 257 7.87 -15.46 8.78
C PRO A 257 6.94 -15.47 9.99
N SER A 258 5.87 -14.68 9.88
CA SER A 258 4.54 -15.14 10.29
C SER A 258 4.30 -16.50 9.62
N LEU A 259 4.37 -17.62 10.36
CA LEU A 259 4.09 -19.03 9.96
C LEU A 259 4.47 -19.46 8.52
N SER A 260 5.10 -20.62 8.36
CA SER A 260 5.36 -21.15 7.00
C SER A 260 4.08 -21.33 6.18
N SER A 261 4.20 -21.37 4.85
CA SER A 261 3.05 -21.55 3.97
C SER A 261 2.26 -22.83 4.25
N THR A 262 2.93 -23.90 4.67
CA THR A 262 2.30 -25.17 5.05
C THR A 262 1.49 -25.03 6.35
N LYS A 263 2.03 -24.29 7.34
CA LYS A 263 1.35 -24.01 8.60
C LYS A 263 0.12 -23.13 8.40
N TRP A 264 0.17 -22.13 7.53
CA TRP A 264 -1.02 -21.35 7.18
C TRP A 264 -2.10 -22.19 6.52
N LEU A 265 -1.75 -23.06 5.59
CA LEU A 265 -2.71 -23.98 4.97
C LEU A 265 -3.33 -24.93 6.01
N SER A 266 -2.54 -25.43 6.96
CA SER A 266 -3.04 -26.22 8.10
C SER A 266 -4.04 -25.44 8.94
N PHE A 267 -3.71 -24.19 9.31
CA PHE A 267 -4.62 -23.30 10.06
C PHE A 267 -5.98 -23.13 9.37
N TRP A 268 -5.98 -22.87 8.06
CA TRP A 268 -7.22 -22.68 7.30
C TRP A 268 -8.07 -23.96 7.20
N ARG A 269 -7.45 -25.14 7.33
CA ARG A 269 -8.11 -26.44 7.30
C ARG A 269 -8.66 -26.88 8.66
N PHE A 270 -8.28 -26.22 9.76
CA PHE A 270 -8.81 -26.58 11.07
C PHE A 270 -10.34 -26.46 11.07
N PRO A 271 -11.06 -27.49 11.58
CA PRO A 271 -12.51 -27.50 11.67
C PRO A 271 -12.97 -26.64 12.86
N ILE A 272 -12.66 -25.34 12.84
CA ILE A 272 -13.01 -24.40 13.92
C ILE A 272 -14.07 -23.41 13.45
N HIS A 273 -14.93 -23.00 14.37
CA HIS A 273 -15.96 -22.00 14.10
C HIS A 273 -15.34 -20.66 13.68
N LEU A 274 -16.03 -19.91 12.81
CA LEU A 274 -15.50 -18.68 12.22
C LEU A 274 -15.07 -17.66 13.30
N GLN A 275 -15.85 -17.51 14.35
CA GLN A 275 -15.53 -16.57 15.44
C GLN A 275 -14.22 -16.93 16.15
N ALA A 276 -14.00 -18.21 16.45
CA ALA A 276 -12.75 -18.69 17.06
C ALA A 276 -11.57 -18.50 16.09
N ARG A 277 -11.78 -18.80 14.80
CA ARG A 277 -10.78 -18.57 13.75
C ARG A 277 -10.39 -17.10 13.64
N THR A 278 -11.35 -16.17 13.71
CA THR A 278 -11.08 -14.73 13.66
C THR A 278 -10.22 -14.27 14.83
N VAL A 279 -10.50 -14.74 16.05
CA VAL A 279 -9.69 -14.42 17.23
C VAL A 279 -8.28 -14.96 17.07
N TRP A 280 -8.13 -16.25 16.72
CA TRP A 280 -6.81 -16.87 16.55
C TRP A 280 -6.02 -16.25 15.39
N TYR A 281 -6.68 -15.89 14.29
CA TYR A 281 -6.06 -15.17 13.19
C TYR A 281 -5.48 -13.82 13.64
N ARG A 282 -6.19 -13.08 14.49
CA ARG A 282 -5.69 -11.82 15.06
C ARG A 282 -4.47 -12.05 15.96
N VAL A 283 -4.45 -13.14 16.73
CA VAL A 283 -3.27 -13.54 17.54
C VAL A 283 -2.05 -13.74 16.63
N LEU A 284 -2.19 -14.56 15.58
CA LEU A 284 -1.08 -14.89 14.67
C LEU A 284 -0.53 -13.69 13.90
N HIS A 285 -1.35 -12.64 13.71
CA HIS A 285 -0.95 -11.38 13.07
C HIS A 285 -0.47 -10.31 14.04
N GLY A 286 -0.50 -10.56 15.36
CA GLY A 286 -0.19 -9.54 16.37
C GLY A 286 -1.18 -8.36 16.37
N LYS A 287 -2.45 -8.64 16.02
CA LYS A 287 -3.53 -7.66 15.87
C LYS A 287 -4.66 -7.85 16.88
N LEU A 288 -4.35 -8.42 18.04
CA LEU A 288 -5.30 -8.43 19.15
C LEU A 288 -5.49 -7.01 19.67
N ALA A 289 -6.74 -6.68 20.01
CA ALA A 289 -7.10 -5.41 20.62
C ALA A 289 -6.80 -5.46 22.13
N THR A 290 -5.52 -5.57 22.47
CA THR A 290 -5.06 -5.54 23.86
C THR A 290 -5.19 -4.14 24.45
N ARG A 291 -5.31 -4.00 25.77
CA ARG A 291 -5.37 -2.65 26.37
C ARG A 291 -4.13 -1.80 26.05
N SER A 292 -2.93 -2.39 26.01
CA SER A 292 -1.73 -1.65 25.59
C SER A 292 -1.80 -1.11 24.15
N THR A 293 -2.41 -1.87 23.23
CA THR A 293 -2.60 -1.45 21.84
C THR A 293 -3.69 -0.39 21.72
N LEU A 294 -4.81 -0.59 22.43
CA LEU A 294 -5.92 0.35 22.44
C LEU A 294 -5.53 1.69 23.08
N PHE A 295 -4.80 1.68 24.19
CA PHE A 295 -4.27 2.90 24.84
C PHE A 295 -3.42 3.74 23.86
N LYS A 296 -2.60 3.10 23.03
CA LYS A 296 -1.78 3.79 22.02
C LYS A 296 -2.59 4.35 20.87
N LEU A 297 -3.67 3.67 20.47
CA LEU A 297 -4.46 4.04 19.29
C LEU A 297 -5.62 4.99 19.61
N LEU A 298 -6.18 4.88 20.82
CA LEU A 298 -7.39 5.57 21.27
C LEU A 298 -7.21 5.99 22.75
N PRO A 299 -6.25 6.89 23.05
CA PRO A 299 -5.95 7.32 24.42
C PRO A 299 -7.14 8.01 25.12
N GLU A 300 -8.09 8.56 24.35
CA GLU A 300 -9.29 9.21 24.89
C GLU A 300 -10.35 8.21 25.41
N LEU A 301 -10.28 6.94 24.99
CA LEU A 301 -11.27 5.90 25.34
C LEU A 301 -10.72 4.86 26.32
N VAL A 302 -9.41 4.81 26.51
CA VAL A 302 -8.74 3.83 27.37
C VAL A 302 -7.79 4.58 28.30
N ASP A 303 -8.13 4.63 29.59
CA ASP A 303 -7.40 5.45 30.56
C ASP A 303 -6.02 4.89 30.94
N SER A 304 -5.79 3.59 30.76
CA SER A 304 -4.55 2.92 31.17
C SER A 304 -4.24 1.67 30.34
N PRO A 305 -2.95 1.39 30.03
CA PRO A 305 -2.54 0.17 29.33
C PRO A 305 -2.52 -1.08 30.23
N GLN A 306 -2.79 -0.95 31.52
CA GLN A 306 -2.74 -2.04 32.49
C GLN A 306 -3.92 -3.00 32.35
N CYS A 307 -3.73 -4.26 32.72
CA CYS A 307 -4.77 -5.28 32.69
C CYS A 307 -5.87 -4.97 33.72
N ALA A 308 -7.13 -5.07 33.30
CA ALA A 308 -8.29 -4.87 34.17
C ALA A 308 -8.60 -6.08 35.09
N LEU A 309 -7.90 -7.19 34.91
CA LEU A 309 -8.22 -8.47 35.55
C LEU A 309 -7.32 -8.83 36.73
N CYS A 310 -6.05 -8.40 36.70
CA CYS A 310 -5.08 -8.80 37.69
C CYS A 310 -4.75 -7.62 38.61
N THR A 311 -4.57 -7.91 39.90
CA THR A 311 -4.17 -6.92 40.91
C THR A 311 -2.71 -6.48 40.77
N LEU A 312 -1.95 -7.13 39.88
CA LEU A 312 -0.52 -6.90 39.65
C LEU A 312 -0.23 -5.65 38.82
N SER A 313 -1.25 -4.92 38.35
CA SER A 313 -1.10 -3.71 37.53
C SER A 313 -0.18 -3.89 36.32
N ALA A 314 -0.10 -5.12 35.79
CA ALA A 314 0.76 -5.46 34.67
C ALA A 314 0.21 -4.85 33.37
N ILE A 315 1.09 -4.45 32.45
CA ILE A 315 0.70 -3.99 31.11
C ILE A 315 0.07 -5.16 30.36
N GLU A 316 -1.13 -4.96 29.81
CA GLU A 316 -1.77 -6.00 29.01
C GLU A 316 -1.27 -5.94 27.56
N ASP A 317 -0.17 -6.63 27.28
CA ASP A 317 0.30 -6.95 25.94
C ASP A 317 -0.34 -8.26 25.42
N THR A 318 0.13 -8.78 24.28
CA THR A 318 -0.42 -9.98 23.67
C THR A 318 -0.24 -11.22 24.55
N ASP A 319 0.92 -11.39 25.17
CA ASP A 319 1.22 -12.58 25.99
C ASP A 319 0.40 -12.51 27.31
N HIS A 320 0.28 -11.34 27.93
CA HIS A 320 -0.58 -11.12 29.09
C HIS A 320 -2.08 -11.24 28.78
N PHE A 321 -2.52 -10.78 27.61
CA PHE A 321 -3.89 -10.98 27.16
C PHE A 321 -4.23 -12.47 27.02
N LEU A 322 -3.28 -13.30 26.59
CA LEU A 322 -3.51 -14.70 26.27
C LEU A 322 -3.32 -15.65 27.44
N TYR A 323 -2.20 -15.53 28.18
CA TYR A 323 -1.83 -16.53 29.18
C TYR A 323 -1.01 -16.05 30.39
N ASP A 324 -0.36 -14.88 30.38
CA ASP A 324 0.37 -14.43 31.59
C ASP A 324 -0.54 -13.83 32.66
N CYS A 325 -1.78 -13.45 32.31
CA CYS A 325 -2.78 -13.02 33.29
C CYS A 325 -3.20 -14.21 34.18
N PRO A 326 -3.08 -14.15 35.52
CA PRO A 326 -3.38 -15.27 36.41
C PRO A 326 -4.78 -15.87 36.22
N SER A 327 -5.80 -15.01 36.11
CA SER A 327 -7.19 -15.44 35.91
C SER A 327 -7.39 -16.20 34.59
N LYS A 328 -6.71 -15.77 33.51
CA LYS A 328 -6.78 -16.43 32.21
C LYS A 328 -5.94 -17.72 32.19
N MET A 329 -4.79 -17.71 32.87
CA MET A 329 -3.94 -18.89 33.03
C MET A 329 -4.67 -20.04 33.74
N LEU A 330 -5.50 -19.73 34.74
CA LEU A 330 -6.31 -20.76 35.43
C LEU A 330 -7.25 -21.49 34.46
N VAL A 331 -7.90 -20.76 33.54
CA VAL A 331 -8.75 -21.36 32.50
C VAL A 331 -7.97 -22.34 31.64
N TRP A 332 -6.77 -21.95 31.21
CA TRP A 332 -5.89 -22.84 30.44
C TRP A 332 -5.48 -24.07 31.25
N LYS A 333 -5.05 -23.90 32.50
CA LYS A 333 -4.63 -25.00 33.37
C LYS A 333 -5.75 -26.01 33.62
N GLU A 334 -6.99 -25.54 33.82
CA GLU A 334 -8.13 -26.43 34.08
C GLU A 334 -8.57 -27.19 32.82
N MET A 335 -8.50 -26.56 31.65
CA MET A 335 -8.88 -27.18 30.38
C MET A 335 -7.76 -28.00 29.72
N TRP A 336 -6.50 -27.81 30.13
CA TRP A 336 -5.36 -28.48 29.49
C TRP A 336 -5.43 -30.02 29.55
N PRO A 337 -5.75 -30.65 30.70
CA PRO A 337 -5.81 -32.11 30.81
C PRO A 337 -6.93 -32.72 29.95
N THR A 338 -7.96 -31.94 29.60
CA THR A 338 -9.04 -32.42 28.72
C THR A 338 -8.61 -32.46 27.25
N LEU A 339 -7.45 -31.92 26.89
CA LEU A 339 -6.96 -31.84 25.51
C LEU A 339 -5.67 -32.64 25.31
N PHE A 340 -4.81 -32.68 26.31
CA PHE A 340 -3.45 -33.21 26.19
C PHE A 340 -3.08 -34.09 27.37
N SER A 341 -2.28 -35.13 27.10
CA SER A 341 -1.72 -36.01 28.14
C SER A 341 -0.60 -35.35 28.94
N SER A 342 0.08 -34.38 28.34
CA SER A 342 1.15 -33.61 28.98
C SER A 342 0.62 -32.64 30.06
N GLN A 343 1.44 -32.35 31.08
CA GLN A 343 1.12 -31.30 32.05
C GLN A 343 1.14 -29.91 31.40
N PHE A 344 0.31 -28.99 31.92
CA PHE A 344 0.25 -27.63 31.42
C PHE A 344 1.60 -26.91 31.55
N SER A 345 2.00 -26.23 30.47
CA SER A 345 3.22 -25.42 30.43
C SER A 345 3.01 -24.21 29.51
N ALA A 346 3.34 -23.01 29.99
CA ALA A 346 3.22 -21.78 29.19
C ALA A 346 4.02 -21.83 27.87
N PRO A 347 5.27 -22.34 27.83
CA PRO A 347 5.97 -22.63 26.58
C PRO A 347 5.22 -23.53 25.59
N LEU A 348 4.55 -24.59 26.08
CA LEU A 348 3.77 -25.49 25.22
C LEU A 348 2.54 -24.78 24.66
N LEU A 349 1.85 -23.98 25.47
CA LEU A 349 0.74 -23.15 25.02
C LEU A 349 1.20 -22.12 23.97
N LYS A 350 2.37 -21.49 24.17
CA LYS A 350 2.95 -20.56 23.20
C LYS A 350 3.24 -21.25 21.85
N LYS A 351 3.79 -22.46 21.87
CA LYS A 351 3.99 -23.27 20.65
C LYS A 351 2.65 -23.60 19.97
N ALA A 352 1.63 -24.01 20.73
CA ALA A 352 0.30 -24.29 20.19
C ALA A 352 -0.33 -23.06 19.54
N LEU A 353 -0.31 -21.91 20.21
CA LEU A 353 -0.94 -20.67 19.76
C LEU A 353 -0.23 -20.05 18.55
N PHE A 354 1.10 -19.99 18.55
CA PHE A 354 1.87 -19.22 17.57
C PHE A 354 2.59 -20.05 16.51
N LYS A 355 2.87 -21.34 16.77
CA LYS A 355 3.53 -22.26 15.83
C LYS A 355 2.62 -23.37 15.30
N LEU A 356 1.41 -23.48 15.84
CA LEU A 356 0.45 -24.55 15.52
C LEU A 356 1.10 -25.93 15.72
N GLU A 357 1.81 -26.07 16.83
CA GLU A 357 2.46 -27.29 17.29
C GLU A 357 1.78 -27.71 18.58
N PHE A 358 1.06 -28.82 18.52
CA PHE A 358 0.26 -29.32 19.63
C PHE A 358 0.98 -30.48 20.33
N PRO A 359 0.91 -30.59 21.66
CA PRO A 359 1.30 -31.80 22.38
C PRO A 359 0.45 -33.01 21.97
N ASP A 360 0.87 -34.20 22.41
CA ASP A 360 0.11 -35.43 22.21
C ASP A 360 -1.28 -35.32 22.87
N SER A 361 -2.30 -35.69 22.09
CA SER A 361 -3.69 -35.69 22.53
C SER A 361 -3.90 -36.67 23.68
N SER A 362 -4.83 -36.36 24.58
CA SER A 362 -5.34 -37.34 25.54
C SER A 362 -6.09 -38.46 24.80
N LEU A 363 -5.82 -39.72 25.15
CA LEU A 363 -6.45 -40.92 24.57
C LEU A 363 -7.98 -40.96 24.78
N GLU A 364 -8.48 -40.20 25.75
CA GLU A 364 -9.91 -40.14 26.10
C GLU A 364 -10.72 -39.18 25.21
N THR A 365 -10.07 -38.40 24.35
CA THR A 365 -10.73 -37.33 23.58
C THR A 365 -10.56 -37.48 22.08
N GLU A 366 -11.66 -37.68 21.36
CA GLU A 366 -11.74 -37.60 19.90
C GLU A 366 -11.66 -36.15 19.35
N ILE A 367 -11.52 -35.15 20.23
CA ILE A 367 -11.54 -33.74 19.86
C ILE A 367 -10.18 -33.33 19.25
N PRO A 368 -10.16 -32.75 18.04
CA PRO A 368 -8.92 -32.22 17.47
C PRO A 368 -8.32 -31.11 18.34
N SER A 369 -7.01 -31.19 18.62
CA SER A 369 -6.30 -30.25 19.51
C SER A 369 -6.50 -28.77 19.13
N ALA A 370 -6.53 -28.47 17.83
CA ALA A 370 -6.77 -27.12 17.32
C ALA A 370 -8.15 -26.58 17.72
N VAL A 371 -9.17 -27.45 17.79
CA VAL A 371 -10.52 -27.07 18.22
C VAL A 371 -10.55 -26.77 19.70
N GLY A 372 -9.86 -27.60 20.51
CA GLY A 372 -9.62 -27.36 21.93
C GLY A 372 -9.06 -25.96 22.19
N ILE A 373 -7.89 -25.68 21.60
CA ILE A 373 -7.20 -24.40 21.73
C ILE A 373 -8.09 -23.24 21.26
N ALA A 374 -8.74 -23.36 20.10
CA ALA A 374 -9.59 -22.32 19.54
C ALA A 374 -10.81 -22.01 20.42
N SER A 375 -11.41 -23.03 21.04
CA SER A 375 -12.59 -22.90 21.89
C SER A 375 -12.27 -22.20 23.21
N ILE A 376 -11.14 -22.56 23.83
CA ILE A 376 -10.65 -21.88 25.05
C ILE A 376 -10.31 -20.43 24.72
N LEU A 377 -9.56 -20.19 23.63
CA LEU A 377 -9.20 -18.85 23.19
C LEU A 377 -10.42 -17.96 22.94
N LEU A 378 -11.45 -18.47 22.26
CA LEU A 378 -12.69 -17.75 22.02
C LEU A 378 -13.42 -17.42 23.33
N SER A 379 -13.44 -18.36 24.28
CA SER A 379 -14.13 -18.20 25.57
C SER A 379 -13.44 -17.15 26.44
N ILE A 380 -12.10 -17.17 26.50
CA ILE A 380 -11.30 -16.13 27.16
C ILE A 380 -11.55 -14.77 26.51
N TRP A 381 -11.52 -14.70 25.18
CA TRP A 381 -11.77 -13.46 24.44
C TRP A 381 -13.16 -12.88 24.73
N ARG A 382 -14.21 -13.71 24.68
CA ARG A 382 -15.59 -13.29 24.99
C ARG A 382 -15.72 -12.78 26.42
N ALA A 383 -15.20 -13.52 27.39
CA ALA A 383 -15.27 -13.14 28.80
C ALA A 383 -14.49 -11.86 29.08
N HIS A 384 -13.31 -11.69 28.48
CA HIS A 384 -12.54 -10.45 28.61
C HIS A 384 -13.30 -9.25 28.06
N PHE A 385 -13.86 -9.33 26.85
CA PHE A 385 -14.59 -8.19 26.27
C PHE A 385 -15.96 -7.96 26.92
N ASN A 386 -16.59 -8.98 27.51
CA ASN A 386 -17.76 -8.79 28.36
C ASN A 386 -17.42 -8.02 29.65
N LEU A 387 -16.23 -8.21 30.23
CA LEU A 387 -15.77 -7.34 31.30
C LEU A 387 -15.58 -5.90 30.82
N VAL A 388 -14.91 -5.72 29.68
CA VAL A 388 -14.58 -4.38 29.15
C VAL A 388 -15.84 -3.59 28.77
N PHE A 389 -16.78 -4.20 28.05
CA PHE A 389 -17.93 -3.49 27.50
C PHE A 389 -19.18 -3.56 28.40
N ASN A 390 -19.38 -4.68 29.11
CA ASN A 390 -20.60 -4.94 29.86
C ASN A 390 -20.36 -5.02 31.38
N LEU A 391 -19.13 -4.73 31.84
CA LEU A 391 -18.71 -4.79 33.25
C LEU A 391 -19.01 -6.14 33.93
N GLN A 392 -19.11 -7.22 33.15
CA GLN A 392 -19.35 -8.56 33.68
C GLN A 392 -18.05 -9.13 34.25
N PRO A 393 -18.02 -9.61 35.50
CA PRO A 393 -16.80 -10.09 36.12
C PRO A 393 -16.25 -11.32 35.39
N PHE A 394 -14.93 -11.36 35.21
CA PHE A 394 -14.27 -12.53 34.66
C PHE A 394 -14.08 -13.58 35.76
N ILE A 395 -14.88 -14.64 35.70
CA ILE A 395 -14.83 -15.74 36.66
C ILE A 395 -14.29 -16.99 35.94
N PRO A 396 -13.07 -17.48 36.28
CA PRO A 396 -12.43 -18.57 35.54
C PRO A 396 -13.30 -19.82 35.35
N SER A 397 -14.00 -20.28 36.40
CA SER A 397 -14.88 -21.45 36.34
C SER A 397 -16.04 -21.27 35.35
N THR A 398 -16.63 -20.07 35.28
CA THR A 398 -17.66 -19.74 34.28
C THR A 398 -17.09 -19.76 32.87
N VAL A 399 -15.86 -19.26 32.67
CA VAL A 399 -15.18 -19.29 31.36
C VAL A 399 -14.83 -20.71 30.95
N VAL A 400 -14.43 -21.57 31.89
CA VAL A 400 -14.22 -22.99 31.66
C VAL A 400 -15.53 -23.68 31.24
N SER A 401 -16.62 -23.42 31.94
CA SER A 401 -17.95 -23.94 31.56
C SER A 401 -18.36 -23.48 30.15
N LEU A 402 -18.08 -22.22 29.81
CA LEU A 402 -18.31 -21.70 28.46
C LEU A 402 -17.45 -22.41 27.42
N ALA A 403 -16.17 -22.66 27.70
CA ALA A 403 -15.27 -23.38 26.81
C ALA A 403 -15.74 -24.82 26.58
N ARG A 404 -16.17 -25.53 27.64
CA ARG A 404 -16.78 -26.87 27.53
C ARG A 404 -18.06 -26.83 26.69
N SER A 405 -18.91 -25.83 26.89
CA SER A 405 -20.13 -25.66 26.07
C SER A 405 -19.82 -25.44 24.59
N VAL A 406 -18.84 -24.59 24.26
CA VAL A 406 -18.39 -24.36 22.87
C VAL A 406 -17.85 -25.64 22.25
N LEU A 407 -17.08 -26.43 23.01
CA LEU A 407 -16.57 -27.74 22.56
C LEU A 407 -17.71 -28.74 22.31
N LEU A 408 -18.69 -28.82 23.21
CA LEU A 408 -19.85 -29.69 23.03
C LEU A 408 -20.67 -29.31 21.79
N THR A 409 -20.87 -28.01 21.55
CA THR A 409 -21.52 -27.54 20.33
C THR A 409 -20.76 -27.98 19.08
N TYR A 410 -19.43 -27.86 19.09
CA TYR A 410 -18.60 -28.35 17.99
C TYR A 410 -18.78 -29.86 17.78
N SER A 411 -18.69 -30.68 18.84
CA SER A 411 -18.87 -32.13 18.71
C SER A 411 -20.23 -32.50 18.13
N ARG A 412 -21.29 -31.79 18.54
CA ARG A 412 -22.65 -31.97 17.98
C ARG A 412 -22.72 -31.62 16.49
N GLU A 413 -22.13 -30.49 16.09
CA GLU A 413 -22.06 -30.07 14.69
C GLU A 413 -21.26 -31.07 13.84
N HIS A 414 -20.15 -31.59 14.38
CA HIS A 414 -19.35 -32.61 13.72
C HIS A 414 -20.13 -33.91 13.50
N LEU A 415 -20.84 -34.38 14.55
CA LEU A 415 -21.70 -35.56 14.45
C LEU A 415 -22.80 -35.38 13.40
N LEU A 416 -23.45 -34.22 13.36
CA LEU A 416 -24.44 -33.89 12.33
C LEU A 416 -23.85 -33.94 10.92
N GLN A 417 -22.66 -33.38 10.72
CA GLN A 417 -21.98 -33.38 9.41
C GLN A 417 -21.56 -34.79 8.98
N SER A 418 -21.26 -35.68 9.93
CA SER A 418 -20.93 -37.08 9.68
C SER A 418 -22.17 -38.00 9.63
N GLY A 419 -23.39 -37.47 9.69
CA GLY A 419 -24.64 -38.24 9.64
C GLY A 419 -25.01 -38.96 10.95
N GLY A 420 -24.37 -38.63 12.07
CA GLY A 420 -24.67 -39.16 13.41
C GLY A 420 -25.68 -38.29 14.18
N SER A 421 -26.35 -38.89 15.17
CA SER A 421 -27.23 -38.15 16.09
C SER A 421 -26.40 -37.20 16.99
N PRO A 422 -26.74 -35.90 17.08
CA PRO A 422 -26.09 -34.96 17.99
C PRO A 422 -26.53 -35.12 19.46
N PHE A 423 -27.55 -35.94 19.70
CA PHE A 423 -28.03 -36.27 21.04
C PHE A 423 -27.63 -37.70 21.39
N PRO A 424 -27.27 -37.97 22.67
CA PRO A 424 -27.10 -39.33 23.13
C PRO A 424 -28.36 -40.13 22.79
N LEU A 425 -28.19 -41.30 22.20
CA LEU A 425 -29.32 -42.18 21.91
C LEU A 425 -30.04 -42.48 23.23
N PRO A 426 -31.37 -42.40 23.31
CA PRO A 426 -32.13 -42.57 24.55
C PRO A 426 -32.03 -43.97 25.20
N HIS A 427 -31.16 -44.85 24.73
CA HIS A 427 -31.11 -46.27 25.09
C HIS A 427 -29.70 -46.77 25.43
N PHE A 428 -29.02 -46.14 26.38
CA PHE A 428 -27.95 -46.78 27.17
C PHE A 428 -27.89 -46.15 28.58
N CYS A 429 -28.93 -46.37 29.37
CA CYS A 429 -28.78 -46.52 30.81
C CYS A 429 -28.82 -48.02 31.09
N LEU A 430 -27.63 -48.61 31.33
CA LEU A 430 -27.47 -49.87 32.05
C LEU A 430 -26.49 -49.61 33.19
#